data_AF-A0A4Y2Q131-F1
#
_entry.id   AF-A0A4Y2Q131-F1
#
_cell.length_a   1.000
_cell.length_b   1.000
_cell.length_c   1.000
_cell.angle_alpha   90.00
_cell.angle_beta   90.00
_cell.angle_gamma   90.00
#
_symmetry.space_group_name_H-M   'P 1'
#
loop_
_entity.id
_entity.type
_entity.pdbx_description
1 polymer ?
#
loop_
_entity_poly.entity_id
_entity_poly.type
_entity_poly.pdbx_seq_one_letter_code
_entity_poly.pdbx_strand_id
1 'polypeptide(L)'
;MKKDLKQSNWKNKLIALQPDDNTLWNTAKRMRKKHVKISALHGPAGIAYSNTDKAETIANSLKEQFTLNDLHDTETEIKVNSSITDFNNLTDIPQPFRHY
;
A
#
# COMPACT_ATOMS: atom_id res chain seq x y z
N MET A 1 -30.85 34.67 -2.95
CA MET A 1 -31.50 33.55 -3.68
C MET A 1 -30.80 32.20 -3.52
N LYS A 2 -29.57 31.96 -4.03
CA LYS A 2 -28.97 30.60 -3.97
C LYS A 2 -28.60 30.13 -2.54
N LYS A 3 -28.22 31.04 -1.65
CA LYS A 3 -27.88 30.73 -0.25
C LYS A 3 -29.11 30.35 0.56
N ASP A 4 -30.21 31.06 0.35
CA ASP A 4 -31.47 30.88 1.08
C ASP A 4 -32.10 29.52 0.78
N LEU A 5 -32.05 29.09 -0.49
CA LEU A 5 -32.50 27.76 -0.93
C LEU A 5 -31.67 26.62 -0.32
N LYS A 6 -30.34 26.80 -0.21
CA LYS A 6 -29.47 25.78 0.40
C LYS A 6 -29.73 25.65 1.90
N GLN A 7 -30.04 26.76 2.57
CA GLN A 7 -30.37 26.79 3.99
C GLN A 7 -31.75 26.20 4.29
N SER A 8 -32.76 26.47 3.46
CA SER A 8 -34.10 25.87 3.60
C SER A 8 -34.07 24.36 3.42
N ASN A 9 -33.33 23.86 2.43
CA ASN A 9 -33.20 22.42 2.17
C ASN A 9 -32.53 21.69 3.33
N TRP A 10 -31.53 22.32 3.97
CA TRP A 10 -30.86 21.73 5.14
C TRP A 10 -31.80 21.65 6.35
N LYS A 11 -32.61 22.69 6.60
CA LYS A 11 -33.61 22.68 7.68
C LYS A 11 -34.62 21.55 7.50
N ASN A 12 -35.19 21.41 6.31
CA ASN A 12 -36.16 20.36 6.01
C ASN A 12 -35.55 18.96 6.20
N LYS A 13 -34.28 18.79 5.81
CA LYS A 13 -33.55 17.54 6.00
C LYS A 13 -33.33 17.18 7.47
N LEU A 14 -33.08 18.18 8.34
CA LEU A 14 -32.92 17.95 9.78
C LEU A 14 -34.25 17.57 10.44
N ILE A 15 -35.36 18.18 10.02
CA ILE A 15 -36.70 17.89 10.54
C ILE A 15 -37.13 16.46 10.18
N ALA A 16 -36.73 15.98 9.00
CA ALA A 16 -37.11 14.66 8.50
C ALA A 16 -36.30 13.49 9.11
N LEU A 17 -35.32 13.73 10.00
CA LEU A 17 -34.51 12.66 10.58
C LEU A 17 -35.32 11.83 11.57
N GLN A 18 -35.21 10.51 11.45
CA GLN A 18 -35.87 9.56 12.36
C GLN A 18 -34.84 8.66 13.07
N PRO A 19 -35.13 8.22 14.32
CA PRO A 19 -34.24 7.35 15.08
C PRO A 19 -34.38 5.87 14.71
N ASP A 20 -35.50 5.45 14.10
CA ASP A 20 -35.83 4.07 13.75
C ASP A 20 -35.16 3.60 12.44
N ASP A 21 -34.98 4.50 11.47
CA ASP A 21 -34.45 4.21 10.13
C ASP A 21 -32.94 4.48 9.96
N ASN A 22 -32.22 4.67 11.08
CA ASN A 22 -30.79 5.03 11.14
C ASN A 22 -30.42 6.40 10.51
N THR A 23 -31.36 7.19 9.98
CA THR A 23 -31.06 8.47 9.33
C THR A 23 -30.49 9.49 10.32
N LEU A 24 -31.00 9.51 11.54
CA LEU A 24 -30.49 10.35 12.63
C LEU A 24 -29.04 10.00 12.96
N TRP A 25 -28.74 8.71 13.16
CA TRP A 25 -27.40 8.23 13.50
C TRP A 25 -26.38 8.51 12.40
N ASN A 26 -26.71 8.21 11.15
CA ASN A 26 -25.82 8.44 10.00
C ASN A 26 -25.52 9.92 9.79
N THR A 27 -26.55 10.78 9.95
CA THR A 27 -26.38 12.23 9.83
C THR A 27 -25.50 12.77 10.96
N ALA A 28 -25.77 12.38 12.21
CA ALA A 28 -24.95 12.76 13.35
C ALA A 28 -23.49 12.29 13.21
N LYS A 29 -23.27 11.05 12.76
CA LYS A 29 -21.94 10.49 12.50
C LYS A 29 -21.18 11.30 11.45
N ARG A 30 -21.83 11.70 10.35
CA ARG A 30 -21.21 12.55 9.32
C ARG A 30 -20.90 13.95 9.83
N MET A 31 -21.78 14.55 10.64
CA MET A 31 -21.55 15.86 11.24
C MET A 31 -20.42 15.86 12.28
N ARG A 32 -20.27 14.76 13.03
CA ARG A 32 -19.20 14.57 14.02
C ARG A 32 -17.86 14.18 13.38
N LYS A 33 -17.86 13.74 12.12
CA LYS A 33 -16.64 13.31 11.43
C LYS A 33 -15.69 14.50 11.32
N LYS A 34 -14.65 14.52 12.15
CA LYS A 34 -13.52 15.41 11.96
C LYS A 34 -12.79 14.94 10.71
N HIS A 35 -12.63 15.83 9.75
CA HIS A 35 -11.71 15.59 8.64
C HIS A 35 -10.31 15.53 9.23
N VAL A 36 -9.70 14.34 9.21
CA VAL A 36 -8.27 14.22 9.54
C VAL A 36 -7.53 15.00 8.47
N LYS A 37 -6.81 16.04 8.88
CA LYS A 37 -5.97 16.81 7.97
C LYS A 37 -4.79 15.91 7.61
N ILE A 38 -4.80 15.39 6.39
CA ILE A 38 -3.62 14.72 5.84
C ILE A 38 -2.57 15.82 5.67
N SER A 39 -1.41 15.66 6.30
CA SER A 39 -0.29 16.59 6.14
C SER A 39 0.20 16.59 4.71
N ALA A 40 0.75 17.72 4.26
CA ALA A 40 1.38 17.79 2.95
C ALA A 40 2.53 16.79 2.89
N LEU A 41 2.67 16.11 1.74
CA LEU A 41 3.81 15.24 1.51
C LEU A 41 5.04 16.11 1.26
N HIS A 42 6.06 15.97 2.09
CA HIS A 42 7.32 16.69 1.96
C HIS A 42 8.38 15.77 1.35
N GLY A 43 8.87 16.15 0.18
CA GLY A 43 10.05 15.59 -0.44
C GLY A 43 11.28 16.49 -0.24
N PRO A 44 12.41 16.15 -0.89
CA PRO A 44 13.68 16.85 -0.72
C PRO A 44 13.63 18.36 -1.05
N ALA A 45 12.80 18.75 -2.02
CA ALA A 45 12.63 20.14 -2.46
C ALA A 45 11.50 20.89 -1.74
N GLY A 46 10.86 20.30 -0.73
CA GLY A 46 9.68 20.85 -0.06
C GLY A 46 8.40 20.07 -0.33
N ILE A 47 7.26 20.74 -0.42
CA ILE A 47 5.96 20.06 -0.66
C ILE A 47 5.96 19.45 -2.06
N ALA A 48 5.65 18.15 -2.16
CA ALA A 48 5.54 17.44 -3.42
C ALA A 48 4.21 17.76 -4.12
N TYR A 49 4.26 18.56 -5.19
CA TYR A 49 3.07 18.99 -5.93
C TYR A 49 2.76 18.08 -7.12
N SER A 50 3.76 17.75 -7.93
CA SER A 50 3.58 16.92 -9.11
C SER A 50 3.41 15.44 -8.73
N ASN A 51 2.82 14.65 -9.64
CA ASN A 51 2.68 13.21 -9.40
C ASN A 51 4.03 12.50 -9.36
N THR A 52 4.99 12.96 -10.17
CA THR A 52 6.35 12.43 -10.20
C THR A 52 7.05 12.67 -8.86
N ASP A 53 7.03 13.91 -8.35
CA ASP A 53 7.67 14.24 -7.05
C ASP A 53 7.07 13.41 -5.91
N LYS A 54 5.74 13.19 -5.94
CA LYS A 54 5.05 12.36 -4.95
C LYS A 54 5.51 10.91 -5.03
N ALA A 55 5.59 10.35 -6.24
CA ALA A 55 6.01 8.97 -6.45
C ALA A 55 7.46 8.77 -5.98
N GLU A 56 8.36 9.68 -6.33
CA GLU A 56 9.77 9.64 -5.90
C GLU A 56 9.91 9.77 -4.38
N THR A 57 9.16 10.70 -3.76
CA THR A 57 9.18 10.88 -2.30
C THR A 57 8.75 9.59 -1.58
N ILE A 58 7.69 8.94 -2.07
CA ILE A 58 7.21 7.67 -1.51
C ILE A 58 8.23 6.56 -1.74
N ALA A 59 8.77 6.43 -2.95
CA ALA A 59 9.75 5.40 -3.29
C ALA A 59 11.00 5.50 -2.41
N ASN A 60 11.51 6.71 -2.19
CA ASN A 60 12.66 6.97 -1.32
C ASN A 60 12.34 6.61 0.14
N SER A 61 11.20 7.04 0.66
CA SER A 61 10.80 6.71 2.02
C SER A 61 10.63 5.20 2.23
N LEU A 62 10.06 4.50 1.26
CA LEU A 62 9.93 3.04 1.31
C LEU A 62 11.29 2.36 1.28
N LYS A 63 12.19 2.78 0.38
CA LYS A 63 13.56 2.24 0.31
C LYS A 63 14.28 2.32 1.66
N GLU A 64 14.13 3.41 2.39
CA GLU A 64 14.76 3.61 3.69
C GLU A 64 14.12 2.81 4.82
N GLN A 65 12.83 2.45 4.70
CA GLN A 65 12.12 1.66 5.71
C GLN A 65 12.43 0.16 5.66
N PHE A 66 12.97 -0.34 4.54
CA PHE A 66 13.34 -1.73 4.41
C PHE A 66 14.84 -1.92 4.61
N THR A 67 15.19 -2.83 5.50
CA THR A 67 16.55 -3.37 5.60
C THR A 67 16.60 -4.74 4.94
N LEU A 68 17.74 -5.09 4.36
CA LEU A 68 17.96 -6.48 3.95
C LEU A 68 17.94 -7.33 5.23
N ASN A 69 17.03 -8.29 5.31
CA ASN A 69 17.10 -9.27 6.39
C ASN A 69 18.29 -10.17 6.10
N ASP A 70 19.13 -10.36 7.11
CA ASP A 70 20.11 -11.42 7.09
C ASP A 70 19.38 -12.75 7.29
N LEU A 71 18.98 -13.38 6.18
CA LEU A 71 18.29 -14.67 6.14
C LEU A 71 19.32 -15.80 5.96
N HIS A 72 20.40 -15.78 6.74
CA HIS A 72 21.31 -16.91 6.82
C HIS A 72 20.68 -18.05 7.61
N ASP A 73 20.55 -19.20 6.97
CA ASP A 73 20.16 -20.46 7.60
C ASP A 73 21.12 -21.56 7.17
N THR A 74 22.01 -21.91 8.07
CA THR A 74 23.12 -22.84 7.82
C THR A 74 22.61 -24.19 7.31
N GLU A 75 21.47 -24.68 7.81
CA GLU A 75 20.90 -25.95 7.38
C GLU A 75 20.44 -25.90 5.92
N THR A 76 19.73 -24.85 5.54
CA THR A 76 19.30 -24.61 4.16
C THR A 76 20.50 -24.47 3.23
N GLU A 77 21.53 -23.72 3.63
CA GLU A 77 22.75 -23.52 2.85
C GLU A 77 23.50 -24.84 2.61
N ILE A 78 23.68 -25.66 3.65
CA ILE A 78 24.30 -26.98 3.53
C ILE A 78 23.49 -27.84 2.56
N LYS A 79 22.16 -27.88 2.69
CA LYS A 79 21.30 -28.69 1.85
C LYS A 79 21.35 -28.28 0.37
N VAL A 80 21.35 -26.98 0.09
CA VAL A 80 21.48 -26.44 -1.26
C VAL A 80 22.83 -26.81 -1.86
N ASN A 81 23.92 -26.60 -1.12
CA ASN A 81 25.27 -26.92 -1.59
C ASN A 81 25.45 -28.41 -1.88
N SER A 82 24.92 -29.30 -1.01
CA SER A 82 24.93 -30.74 -1.26
C SER A 82 24.17 -31.10 -2.53
N SER A 83 22.97 -30.54 -2.74
CA SER A 83 22.18 -30.81 -3.95
C SER A 83 22.85 -30.32 -5.23
N ILE A 84 23.54 -29.19 -5.21
CA ILE A 84 24.31 -28.68 -6.37
C ILE A 84 25.50 -29.60 -6.66
N THR A 85 26.17 -30.06 -5.61
CA THR A 85 27.30 -30.99 -5.72
C THR A 85 26.85 -32.31 -6.35
N ASP A 86 25.74 -32.87 -5.87
CA ASP A 86 25.13 -34.08 -6.43
C ASP A 86 24.72 -33.88 -7.88
N PHE A 87 24.13 -32.73 -8.22
CA PHE A 87 23.73 -32.41 -9.60
C PHE A 87 24.93 -32.34 -10.56
N ASN A 88 26.02 -31.70 -10.14
CA ASN A 88 27.23 -31.59 -10.97
C ASN A 88 27.98 -32.93 -11.09
N ASN A 89 27.81 -33.82 -10.10
CA ASN A 89 28.39 -35.15 -10.10
C ASN A 89 27.52 -36.19 -10.82
N LEU A 90 26.32 -35.83 -11.30
CA LEU A 90 25.55 -36.66 -12.23
C LEU A 90 26.33 -36.79 -13.55
N THR A 91 27.16 -37.82 -13.60
CA THR A 91 28.00 -38.20 -14.74
C THR A 91 27.23 -39.06 -15.77
N ASP A 92 25.97 -39.35 -15.52
CA ASP A 92 25.09 -40.09 -16.43
C ASP A 92 24.19 -39.15 -17.25
N ILE A 93 24.80 -38.23 -18.00
CA ILE A 93 24.18 -37.82 -19.26
C ILE A 93 24.59 -38.90 -20.26
N PRO A 94 23.68 -39.76 -20.76
CA PRO A 94 24.02 -40.65 -21.85
C PRO A 94 24.58 -39.78 -22.98
N GLN A 95 25.75 -40.12 -23.52
CA GLN A 95 26.27 -39.45 -24.72
C GLN A 95 25.68 -40.13 -25.96
N PRO A 96 24.59 -39.64 -26.58
CA PRO A 96 24.46 -39.80 -27.99
C PRO A 96 25.12 -38.59 -28.65
N PHE A 97 25.91 -38.85 -29.69
CA PHE A 97 26.45 -37.86 -30.63
C PHE A 97 27.74 -37.13 -30.20
N ARG A 98 28.84 -37.90 -30.07
CA ARG A 98 30.18 -37.41 -30.45
C ARG A 98 30.72 -38.17 -31.66
N HIS A 99 30.06 -38.03 -32.80
CA HIS A 99 30.67 -38.22 -34.12
C HIS A 99 29.94 -37.32 -35.10
N TYR A 100 30.45 -36.10 -35.31
CA TYR A 100 30.59 -35.39 -36.59
C TYR A 100 31.56 -34.24 -36.37
#